data_AF-A0A293LF85-F1
#
_entry.id   AF-A0A293LF85-F1
#
_cell.length_a   1.000
_cell.length_b   1.000
_cell.length_c   1.000
_cell.angle_alpha   90.00
_cell.angle_beta   90.00
_cell.angle_gamma   90.00
#
_symmetry.space_group_name_H-M   'P 1'
#
loop_
_entity.id
_entity.type
_entity.pdbx_description
1 polymer ?
#
loop_
_entity_poly.entity_id
_entity_poly.type
_entity_poly.pdbx_seq_one_letter_code
_entity_poly.pdbx_strand_id
1 'polypeptide(L)'
;MSHTVTITRTTTTSGSPIIINTGYGCGVHGILKILQTVFGGICLGLMLYYTSAKGTNTFHMPGHEIYFLLTAFGCLLCTFLLLVASCWSFTSSSLLARTSFEILFHLVACALYMAAGITLLTKTLDHKQYYYKEAYDARIAASVFAIMNACLYLIGAFTSFRIFRQG
;
A
#
# COMPACT_ATOMS: atom_id res chain seq x y z
N MET A 1 -4.26 -67.70 2.64
CA MET A 1 -4.94 -66.39 2.79
C MET A 1 -4.10 -65.35 2.08
N SER A 2 -4.57 -64.79 0.97
CA SER A 2 -3.80 -63.87 0.13
C SER A 2 -3.89 -62.46 0.70
N HIS A 3 -2.79 -61.94 1.24
CA HIS A 3 -2.75 -60.61 1.85
C HIS A 3 -2.56 -59.55 0.74
N THR A 4 -3.61 -58.80 0.43
CA THR A 4 -3.55 -57.69 -0.53
C THR A 4 -2.86 -56.50 0.12
N VAL A 5 -1.67 -56.14 -0.37
CA VAL A 5 -0.92 -54.98 0.08
C VAL A 5 -1.28 -53.79 -0.82
N THR A 6 -1.97 -52.79 -0.27
CA THR A 6 -2.23 -51.52 -0.96
C THR A 6 -1.02 -50.61 -0.81
N ILE A 7 -0.28 -50.41 -1.89
CA ILE A 7 0.86 -49.49 -1.93
C ILE A 7 0.36 -48.10 -2.34
N THR A 8 0.26 -47.19 -1.39
CA THR A 8 -0.02 -45.77 -1.67
C THR A 8 1.25 -45.11 -2.20
N ARG A 9 1.31 -44.88 -3.51
CA ARG A 9 2.44 -44.17 -4.13
C ARG A 9 2.11 -42.69 -4.27
N THR A 10 2.77 -41.86 -3.47
CA THR A 10 2.72 -40.40 -3.62
C THR A 10 3.51 -40.01 -4.86
N THR A 11 2.84 -39.71 -5.97
CA THR A 11 3.47 -39.14 -7.17
C THR A 11 3.60 -37.63 -6.98
N THR A 12 4.81 -37.15 -6.68
CA THR A 12 5.14 -35.72 -6.75
C THR A 12 5.27 -35.33 -8.22
N THR A 13 4.27 -34.67 -8.78
CA THR A 13 4.41 -34.03 -10.10
C THR A 13 5.32 -32.81 -9.95
N SER A 14 6.52 -32.89 -10.51
CA SER A 14 7.49 -31.78 -10.64
C SER A 14 7.05 -30.79 -11.73
N GLY A 15 5.85 -30.24 -11.58
CA GLY A 15 5.45 -29.00 -12.19
C GLY A 15 5.01 -28.11 -11.06
N SER A 16 5.74 -27.03 -10.78
CA SER A 16 5.30 -26.03 -9.80
C SER A 16 3.91 -25.57 -10.22
N PRO A 17 2.83 -25.97 -9.54
CA PRO A 17 1.55 -25.33 -9.80
C PRO A 17 1.79 -23.87 -9.42
N ILE A 18 1.42 -22.93 -10.27
CA ILE A 18 1.32 -21.54 -9.84
C ILE A 18 0.13 -21.51 -8.88
N ILE A 19 0.40 -21.82 -7.60
CA ILE A 19 -0.58 -21.76 -6.53
C ILE A 19 -0.71 -20.27 -6.20
N ILE A 20 -1.60 -19.58 -6.90
CA ILE A 20 -2.00 -18.23 -6.54
C ILE A 20 -2.62 -18.33 -5.14
N ASN A 21 -2.05 -17.63 -4.18
CA ASN A 21 -2.50 -17.68 -2.79
C ASN A 21 -3.74 -16.79 -2.61
N THR A 22 -4.88 -17.23 -3.16
CA THR A 22 -6.18 -16.57 -2.99
C THR A 22 -6.56 -16.43 -1.50
N GLY A 23 -6.06 -17.33 -0.65
CA GLY A 23 -6.22 -17.27 0.80
C GLY A 23 -5.54 -16.06 1.46
N TYR A 24 -4.45 -15.55 0.88
CA TYR A 24 -3.77 -14.36 1.41
C TYR A 24 -4.60 -13.09 1.22
N GLY A 25 -5.24 -12.93 0.05
CA GLY A 25 -6.09 -11.77 -0.25
C GLY A 25 -7.33 -11.66 0.64
N CYS A 26 -7.86 -12.79 1.10
CA CYS A 26 -8.97 -12.84 2.07
C CYS A 26 -8.54 -12.79 3.54
N GLY A 27 -7.23 -12.86 3.82
CA GLY A 27 -6.70 -12.71 5.17
C GLY A 27 -6.72 -11.25 5.63
N VAL A 28 -6.80 -11.02 6.94
CA VAL A 28 -6.78 -9.67 7.56
C VAL A 28 -5.59 -8.84 7.04
N HIS A 29 -4.43 -9.47 6.88
CA HIS A 29 -3.21 -8.82 6.39
C HIS A 29 -3.27 -8.44 4.91
N GLY A 30 -3.86 -9.30 4.08
CA GLY A 30 -4.05 -9.02 2.65
C GLY A 30 -5.08 -7.92 2.42
N ILE A 31 -6.20 -7.95 3.14
CA ILE A 31 -7.26 -6.93 3.05
C ILE A 31 -6.69 -5.55 3.41
N LEU A 32 -5.88 -5.45 4.47
CA LEU A 32 -5.24 -4.19 4.85
C LEU A 32 -4.33 -3.63 3.74
N LYS A 33 -3.53 -4.49 3.09
CA LYS A 33 -2.67 -4.07 1.96
C LYS A 33 -3.46 -3.66 0.73
N ILE A 34 -4.55 -4.38 0.42
CA ILE A 34 -5.46 -4.02 -0.67
C ILE A 34 -6.03 -2.62 -0.41
N LEU A 35 -6.56 -2.38 0.79
CA LEU A 35 -7.08 -1.08 1.16
C LEU A 35 -6.00 0.01 1.07
N GLN A 36 -4.81 -0.21 1.64
CA GLN A 36 -3.70 0.75 1.56
C GLN A 36 -3.33 1.11 0.10
N THR A 37 -3.38 0.12 -0.80
CA THR A 37 -3.11 0.30 -2.22
C THR A 37 -4.21 1.12 -2.90
N VAL A 38 -5.48 0.83 -2.60
CA VAL A 38 -6.63 1.58 -3.13
C VAL A 38 -6.60 3.03 -2.67
N PHE A 39 -6.42 3.28 -1.37
CA PHE A 39 -6.33 4.64 -0.82
C PHE A 39 -5.12 5.40 -1.38
N GLY A 40 -3.97 4.74 -1.52
CA GLY A 40 -2.80 5.33 -2.17
C GLY A 40 -3.06 5.69 -3.64
N GLY A 41 -3.82 4.84 -4.35
CA GLY A 41 -4.17 5.04 -5.76
C GLY A 41 -5.12 6.21 -5.94
N ILE A 42 -6.10 6.35 -5.05
CA ILE A 42 -6.99 7.51 -5.00
C ILE A 42 -6.19 8.79 -4.76
N CYS A 43 -5.26 8.80 -3.80
CA CYS A 43 -4.41 9.97 -3.53
C CYS A 43 -3.59 10.39 -4.75
N LEU A 44 -2.94 9.41 -5.40
CA LEU A 44 -2.12 9.63 -6.58
C LEU A 44 -2.96 10.10 -7.77
N GLY A 45 -4.10 9.45 -8.01
CA GLY A 45 -5.02 9.75 -9.11
C GLY A 45 -5.63 11.13 -8.99
N LEU A 46 -6.09 11.53 -7.79
CA LEU A 46 -6.61 12.88 -7.55
C LEU A 46 -5.52 13.91 -7.86
N MET A 47 -4.32 13.74 -7.28
CA MET A 47 -3.26 14.74 -7.42
C MET A 47 -2.74 14.85 -8.87
N LEU A 48 -2.61 13.73 -9.59
CA LEU A 48 -2.24 13.72 -11.01
C LEU A 48 -3.32 14.33 -11.90
N TYR A 49 -4.59 14.01 -11.67
CA TYR A 49 -5.70 14.56 -12.46
C TYR A 49 -5.75 16.09 -12.35
N TYR A 50 -5.64 16.63 -11.14
CA TYR A 50 -5.64 18.07 -10.92
C TYR A 50 -4.39 18.79 -11.42
N THR A 51 -3.25 18.09 -11.43
CA THR A 51 -2.00 18.61 -12.02
C THR A 51 -2.11 18.69 -13.54
N SER A 52 -2.62 17.63 -14.17
CA SER A 52 -2.79 17.54 -15.62
C SER A 52 -3.86 18.51 -16.14
N ALA A 53 -4.98 18.64 -15.42
CA ALA A 53 -6.08 19.54 -15.79
C ALA A 53 -5.71 21.03 -15.80
N LYS A 54 -4.64 21.43 -15.09
CA LYS A 54 -4.17 22.82 -15.10
C LYS A 54 -3.43 23.23 -16.37
N GLY A 55 -3.16 22.31 -17.32
CA GLY A 55 -2.56 22.64 -18.62
C GLY A 55 -1.17 23.27 -18.55
N THR A 56 -0.55 23.33 -17.36
CA THR A 56 0.79 23.84 -17.16
C THR A 56 1.78 22.77 -17.61
N ASN A 57 2.13 22.78 -18.90
CA ASN A 57 3.27 22.07 -19.49
C ASN A 57 4.63 22.53 -18.92
N THR A 58 4.63 23.18 -17.76
CA THR A 58 5.78 23.75 -17.11
C THR A 58 5.96 22.99 -15.82
N PHE A 59 7.18 22.48 -15.61
CA PHE A 59 7.67 21.77 -14.43
C PHE A 59 7.69 22.67 -13.17
N HIS A 60 6.74 23.60 -13.04
CA HIS A 60 6.55 24.53 -11.92
C HIS A 60 5.40 24.02 -11.05
N MET A 61 5.53 22.79 -10.55
CA MET A 61 4.72 22.35 -9.42
C MET A 61 5.34 22.90 -8.14
N PRO A 62 4.56 23.47 -7.22
CA PRO A 62 5.10 23.91 -5.94
C PRO A 62 5.62 22.69 -5.16
N GLY A 63 6.75 22.84 -4.46
CA GLY A 63 7.50 21.72 -3.90
C GLY A 63 6.72 20.81 -2.94
N HIS A 64 5.65 21.31 -2.31
CA HIS A 64 4.78 20.52 -1.44
C HIS A 64 3.90 19.51 -2.21
N GLU A 65 3.48 19.85 -3.44
CA GLU A 65 2.72 18.94 -4.30
C GLU A 65 3.62 17.81 -4.83
N ILE A 66 4.86 18.15 -5.19
CA ILE A 66 5.87 17.17 -5.64
C ILE A 66 6.22 16.21 -4.50
N TYR A 67 6.44 16.72 -3.29
CA TYR A 67 6.71 15.91 -2.11
C TYR A 67 5.57 14.91 -1.82
N PHE A 68 4.32 15.38 -1.92
CA PHE A 68 3.15 14.54 -1.76
C PHE A 68 3.05 13.46 -2.86
N LEU A 69 3.22 13.83 -4.13
CA LEU A 69 3.17 12.89 -5.25
C LEU A 69 4.27 11.82 -5.16
N LEU A 70 5.49 12.23 -4.84
CA LEU A 70 6.63 11.32 -4.73
C LEU A 70 6.42 10.34 -3.57
N THR A 71 5.92 10.84 -2.44
CA THR A 71 5.57 10.01 -1.27
C THR A 71 4.45 9.03 -1.62
N ALA A 72 3.35 9.51 -2.19
CA ALA A 72 2.21 8.68 -2.55
C ALA A 72 2.59 7.60 -3.57
N PHE A 73 3.35 7.96 -4.61
CA PHE A 73 3.83 7.02 -5.62
C PHE A 73 4.81 6.00 -5.05
N GLY A 74 5.81 6.44 -4.28
CA GLY A 74 6.83 5.55 -3.72
C GLY A 74 6.25 4.52 -2.75
N CYS A 75 5.38 4.97 -1.83
CA CYS A 75 4.71 4.07 -0.89
C CYS A 75 3.71 3.15 -1.61
N LEU A 76 2.93 3.66 -2.58
CA LEU A 76 2.01 2.83 -3.36
C LEU A 76 2.75 1.75 -4.16
N LEU A 77 3.81 2.11 -4.86
CA LEU A 77 4.60 1.18 -5.66
C LEU A 77 5.18 0.07 -4.77
N CYS A 78 5.74 0.45 -3.62
CA CYS A 78 6.31 -0.54 -2.70
C CYS A 78 5.23 -1.46 -2.11
N THR A 79 4.09 -0.92 -1.67
CA THR A 79 2.96 -1.74 -1.15
C THR A 79 2.37 -2.65 -2.22
N PHE A 80 2.23 -2.17 -3.46
CA PHE A 80 1.78 -2.98 -4.59
C PHE A 80 2.75 -4.12 -4.89
N LEU A 81 4.06 -3.86 -4.93
CA LEU A 81 5.07 -4.89 -5.13
C LEU A 81 5.06 -5.92 -3.99
N LEU A 82 4.89 -5.48 -2.74
CA LEU A 82 4.74 -6.39 -1.59
C LEU A 82 3.48 -7.25 -1.71
N LEU A 83 2.37 -6.69 -2.19
CA LEU A 83 1.12 -7.41 -2.40
C LEU A 83 1.24 -8.45 -3.52
N VAL A 84 1.84 -8.07 -4.66
CA VAL A 84 2.11 -9.00 -5.78
C VAL A 84 3.06 -10.11 -5.35
N ALA A 85 4.15 -9.78 -4.63
CA ALA A 85 5.09 -10.76 -4.10
C ALA A 85 4.42 -11.76 -3.13
N SER A 86 3.47 -11.28 -2.33
CA SER A 86 2.72 -12.12 -1.37
C SER A 86 1.66 -12.99 -2.07
N CYS A 87 1.11 -12.54 -3.20
CA CYS A 87 0.12 -13.28 -3.98
C CYS A 87 0.77 -14.38 -4.84
N TRP A 88 2.00 -14.15 -5.31
CA TRP A 88 2.73 -15.04 -6.23
C TRP A 88 3.35 -16.27 -5.55
N SER A 89 3.71 -16.22 -4.26
CA SER A 89 4.41 -17.34 -3.62
C SER A 89 4.05 -17.56 -2.16
N PHE A 90 3.60 -18.79 -1.86
CA PHE A 90 3.25 -19.28 -0.53
C PHE A 90 4.44 -19.31 0.44
N THR A 91 5.65 -19.55 -0.07
CA THR A 91 6.89 -19.51 0.73
C THR A 91 7.31 -18.06 1.05
N SER A 92 7.09 -17.14 0.10
CA SER A 92 7.39 -15.72 0.31
C SER A 92 6.42 -15.06 1.29
N SER A 93 5.12 -15.40 1.29
CA SER A 93 4.16 -14.79 2.23
C SER A 93 4.46 -15.11 3.70
N SER A 94 4.99 -16.31 3.99
CA SER A 94 5.38 -16.74 5.35
C SER A 94 6.71 -16.13 5.81
N LEU A 95 7.67 -15.96 4.90
CA LEU A 95 8.98 -15.37 5.21
C LEU A 95 8.91 -13.84 5.29
N LEU A 96 8.18 -13.16 4.40
CA LEU A 96 8.07 -11.70 4.38
C LEU A 96 7.33 -11.17 5.63
N ALA A 97 6.22 -11.83 6.00
CA ALA A 97 5.42 -11.46 7.17
C ALA A 97 6.17 -11.65 8.51
N ARG A 98 7.27 -12.42 8.53
CA ARG A 98 8.14 -12.61 9.70
C ARG A 98 9.32 -11.64 9.77
N THR A 99 9.55 -10.84 8.72
CA THR A 99 10.69 -9.93 8.70
C THR A 99 10.36 -8.60 9.34
N SER A 100 11.32 -8.07 10.11
CA SER A 100 11.29 -6.69 10.62
C SER A 100 11.12 -5.64 9.51
N PHE A 101 11.47 -6.00 8.27
CA PHE A 101 11.29 -5.17 7.08
C PHE A 101 9.84 -4.74 6.88
N GLU A 102 8.86 -5.63 7.08
CA GLU A 102 7.47 -5.28 6.85
C GLU A 102 6.93 -4.28 7.89
N ILE A 103 7.35 -4.44 9.15
CA ILE A 103 7.02 -3.51 10.23
C ILE A 103 7.67 -2.15 9.99
N LEU A 104 8.97 -2.14 9.67
CA LEU A 104 9.73 -0.91 9.38
C LEU A 104 9.14 -0.18 8.17
N PHE A 105 8.79 -0.91 7.10
CA PHE A 105 8.17 -0.33 5.92
C PHE A 105 6.83 0.33 6.26
N HIS A 106 5.94 -0.35 7.00
CA HIS A 106 4.64 0.23 7.38
C HIS A 106 4.81 1.45 8.29
N LEU A 107 5.79 1.45 9.20
CA LEU A 107 6.07 2.58 10.07
C LEU A 107 6.63 3.79 9.29
N VAL A 108 7.56 3.55 8.37
CA VAL A 108 8.10 4.59 7.48
C VAL A 108 7.01 5.13 6.56
N ALA A 109 6.22 4.25 5.93
CA ALA A 109 5.09 4.65 5.08
C ALA A 109 4.05 5.46 5.85
N CYS A 110 3.73 5.07 7.09
CA CYS A 110 2.87 5.85 7.98
C CYS A 110 3.43 7.24 8.24
N ALA A 111 4.72 7.36 8.62
CA ALA A 111 5.35 8.64 8.90
C ALA A 111 5.36 9.55 7.67
N LEU A 112 5.70 9.00 6.51
CA LEU A 112 5.74 9.74 5.25
C LEU A 112 4.34 10.19 4.80
N TYR A 113 3.31 9.33 4.83
CA TYR A 113 1.94 9.73 4.50
C TYR A 113 1.38 10.78 5.47
N MET A 114 1.72 10.68 6.76
CA MET A 114 1.32 11.68 7.75
C MET A 114 2.00 13.03 7.49
N ALA A 115 3.32 13.04 7.26
CA ALA A 115 4.06 14.25 6.96
C ALA A 115 3.59 14.90 5.64
N ALA A 116 3.38 14.10 4.60
CA ALA A 116 2.88 14.56 3.30
C ALA A 116 1.44 15.10 3.41
N GLY A 117 0.56 14.38 4.11
CA GLY A 117 -0.83 14.80 4.34
C GLY A 117 -0.93 16.11 5.11
N ILE A 118 -0.18 16.25 6.21
CA ILE A 118 -0.14 17.50 7.01
C ILE A 118 0.43 18.65 6.18
N THR A 119 1.54 18.44 5.47
CA THR A 119 2.19 19.49 4.67
C THR A 119 1.25 19.98 3.56
N LEU A 120 0.60 19.07 2.85
CA LEU A 120 -0.36 19.42 1.79
C LEU A 120 -1.57 20.16 2.38
N LEU A 121 -2.09 19.71 3.52
CA LEU A 121 -3.22 20.33 4.21
C LEU A 121 -2.89 21.76 4.66
N THR A 122 -1.78 21.95 5.37
CA THR A 122 -1.35 23.27 5.86
C THR A 122 -1.13 24.25 4.72
N LYS A 123 -0.45 23.82 3.63
CA LYS A 123 -0.21 24.68 2.48
C LYS A 123 -1.48 25.02 1.71
N THR A 124 -2.41 24.08 1.61
CA THR A 124 -3.72 24.32 0.98
C THR A 124 -4.55 25.33 1.78
N LEU A 125 -4.54 25.23 3.11
CA LEU A 125 -5.23 26.16 4.01
C LEU A 125 -4.63 27.57 3.97
N ASP A 126 -3.30 27.67 3.98
CA ASP A 126 -2.55 28.93 3.95
C ASP A 126 -2.77 29.70 2.64
N HIS A 127 -2.91 28.99 1.51
CA HIS A 127 -3.10 29.58 0.19
C HIS A 127 -4.56 29.50 -0.31
N LYS A 128 -5.54 29.45 0.61
CA LYS A 128 -6.97 29.31 0.27
C LYS A 128 -7.45 30.30 -0.80
N GLN A 129 -6.96 31.55 -0.78
CA GLN A 129 -7.38 32.60 -1.72
C GLN A 129 -6.81 32.44 -3.14
N TYR A 130 -5.75 31.65 -3.33
CA TYR A 130 -5.08 31.46 -4.63
C TYR A 130 -5.61 30.27 -5.43
N TYR A 131 -6.41 29.40 -4.82
CA TYR A 131 -6.91 28.20 -5.47
C TYR A 131 -8.36 28.34 -5.91
N TYR A 132 -8.63 27.95 -7.15
CA TYR A 132 -10.00 27.70 -7.61
C TYR A 132 -10.68 26.69 -6.69
N LYS A 133 -11.96 26.92 -6.38
CA LYS A 133 -12.75 26.15 -5.40
C LYS A 133 -12.61 24.64 -5.57
N GLU A 134 -12.68 24.13 -6.81
CA GLU A 134 -12.57 22.69 -7.07
C GLU A 134 -11.17 22.12 -6.81
N ALA A 135 -10.12 22.89 -7.12
CA ALA A 135 -8.75 22.47 -6.88
C ALA A 135 -8.36 22.58 -5.39
N TYR A 136 -9.05 23.45 -4.64
CA TYR A 136 -8.93 23.51 -3.19
C TYR A 136 -9.58 22.28 -2.55
N ASP A 137 -10.84 21.98 -2.89
CA ASP A 137 -11.59 20.86 -2.32
C ASP A 137 -10.89 19.51 -2.59
N ALA A 138 -10.31 19.34 -3.78
CA ALA A 138 -9.56 18.13 -4.11
C ALA A 138 -8.24 17.98 -3.35
N ARG A 139 -7.49 19.07 -3.13
CA ARG A 139 -6.25 19.02 -2.33
C ARG A 139 -6.56 18.68 -0.87
N ILE A 140 -7.65 19.21 -0.32
CA ILE A 140 -8.15 18.84 1.00
C ILE A 140 -8.53 17.35 1.02
N ALA A 141 -9.30 16.88 0.04
CA ALA A 141 -9.67 15.47 -0.07
C ALA A 141 -8.43 14.55 -0.15
N ALA A 142 -7.45 14.87 -1.01
CA ALA A 142 -6.20 14.11 -1.13
C ALA A 142 -5.41 14.08 0.20
N SER A 143 -5.36 15.20 0.91
CA SER A 143 -4.71 15.28 2.22
C SER A 143 -5.41 14.40 3.26
N VAL A 144 -6.73 14.41 3.29
CA VAL A 144 -7.53 13.56 4.20
C VAL A 144 -7.33 12.09 3.87
N PHE A 145 -7.38 11.70 2.59
CA PHE A 145 -7.12 10.33 2.18
C PHE A 145 -5.70 9.87 2.51
N ALA A 146 -4.71 10.75 2.43
CA ALA A 146 -3.34 10.45 2.85
C ALA A 146 -3.23 10.19 4.36
N ILE A 147 -3.92 10.98 5.18
CA ILE A 147 -3.97 10.77 6.64
C ILE A 147 -4.70 9.47 6.97
N MET A 148 -5.81 9.18 6.29
CA MET A 148 -6.49 7.89 6.42
C MET A 148 -5.57 6.73 6.05
N ASN A 149 -4.82 6.87 4.95
CA ASN A 149 -3.88 5.83 4.53
C ASN A 149 -2.75 5.63 5.55
N ALA A 150 -2.26 6.71 6.18
CA ALA A 150 -1.30 6.63 7.27
C ALA A 150 -1.85 5.80 8.45
N CYS A 151 -3.12 6.02 8.84
CA CYS A 151 -3.78 5.22 9.88
C CYS A 151 -3.86 3.74 9.49
N LEU A 152 -4.15 3.42 8.23
CA LEU A 152 -4.15 2.04 7.73
C LEU A 152 -2.75 1.41 7.78
N TYR A 153 -1.70 2.17 7.44
CA TYR A 153 -0.32 1.70 7.60
C TYR A 153 0.04 1.45 9.06
N LEU A 154 -0.42 2.31 9.97
CA LEU A 154 -0.22 2.14 11.41
C LEU A 154 -0.89 0.86 11.93
N ILE A 155 -2.14 0.61 11.55
CA ILE A 155 -2.86 -0.63 11.90
C ILE A 155 -2.13 -1.86 11.34
N GLY A 156 -1.62 -1.77 10.11
CA GLY A 156 -0.79 -2.82 9.51
C GLY A 156 0.49 -3.08 10.30
N ALA A 157 1.20 -2.03 10.72
CA ALA A 157 2.40 -2.15 11.55
C ALA A 157 2.11 -2.81 12.90
N PHE A 158 1.02 -2.42 13.58
CA PHE A 158 0.59 -3.03 14.83
C PHE A 158 0.23 -4.51 14.66
N THR A 159 -0.50 -4.85 13.59
CA THR A 159 -0.89 -6.24 13.31
C THR A 159 0.34 -7.11 13.07
N SER A 160 1.28 -6.64 12.23
CA SER A 160 2.57 -7.31 12.01
C SER A 160 3.37 -7.48 13.30
N PHE A 161 3.43 -6.45 14.15
CA PHE A 161 4.16 -6.50 15.41
C PHE A 161 3.58 -7.53 16.39
N ARG A 162 2.24 -7.66 16.44
CA ARG A 162 1.57 -8.68 17.26
C ARG A 162 1.90 -10.09 16.79
N ILE A 163 1.91 -10.32 15.47
CA ILE A 163 2.26 -11.62 14.88
C ILE A 163 3.73 -11.95 15.16
N PHE A 164 4.64 -10.98 14.97
CA PHE A 164 6.07 -11.15 15.25
C PHE A 164 6.35 -11.51 16.72
N ARG A 165 5.56 -10.99 17.67
CA ARG A 165 5.73 -11.30 19.09
C ARG A 165 5.14 -12.65 19.52
N GLN A 166 4.28 -13.26 18.70
CA GLN A 166 3.61 -14.54 19.00
C GLN A 166 4.31 -15.76 18.39
N GLY A 167 5.24 -15.56 17.45
CA GLY A 167 6.07 -16.61 16.83
C GLY A 167 7.48 -16.67 17.41
#